data_AF-A0A6G5AE88-F1
#
_entry.id   AF-A0A6G5AE88-F1
#
_cell.length_a   1.000
_cell.length_b   1.000
_cell.length_c   1.000
_cell.angle_alpha   90.00
_cell.angle_beta   90.00
_cell.angle_gamma   90.00
#
_symmetry.space_group_name_H-M   'P 1'
#
loop_
_entity.id
_entity.type
_entity.pdbx_description
1 polymer ?
#
loop_
_entity_poly.entity_id
_entity_poly.type
_entity_poly.pdbx_seq_one_letter_code
_entity_poly.pdbx_strand_id
1 'polypeptide(L)'
;RMHPPWHQLTPDILKHRLLFALTLFFIAFSMMMIGVKSSKDPRAGIQNGFWALKYLVLIGAMVGAFFIPNGASFGQVWMYFGMIGGFLFILIQLILIIDFAHSWANSWVEKFEESQSKGWYCALLTFTLLHYALAIAAVVLFYIFYTQAEGCSLQKFFISINLIICVILSVVSVLPKVQEVQPSSGLLQSSAVTLYIMYLTWSAMNNSTSKQCKPSLGLTQEGSKFDTQSIVGLAVWFVCVLYSSIRTSSNSQVGKLTMSEKILVKETGTNASAGGDAEAKVWDNEDDGVAYSWSFFHFMFALASLYVMMTLTNWFQPSDDPKNLIENN
;
A
#
# COMPACT_ATOMS: atom_id res chain seq x y z
N ARG A 1 1.23 43.90 -13.10
CA ARG A 1 0.30 42.99 -12.36
C ARG A 1 0.99 41.65 -12.23
N MET A 2 1.49 41.29 -11.03
CA MET A 2 1.84 39.89 -10.76
C MET A 2 0.51 39.12 -10.75
N HIS A 3 0.23 38.38 -11.82
CA HIS A 3 -0.84 37.41 -11.77
C HIS A 3 -0.45 36.35 -10.74
N PRO A 4 -1.37 35.95 -9.85
CA PRO A 4 -1.04 34.93 -8.88
C PRO A 4 -0.64 33.62 -9.58
N PRO A 5 0.41 32.90 -9.12
CA PRO A 5 0.97 31.74 -9.82
C PRO A 5 -0.03 30.56 -9.97
N TRP A 6 -1.16 30.59 -9.25
CA TRP A 6 -2.18 29.55 -9.28
C TRP A 6 -3.03 29.49 -10.56
N HIS A 7 -3.09 30.55 -11.37
CA HIS A 7 -3.90 30.55 -12.61
C HIS A 7 -3.30 29.71 -13.76
N GLN A 8 -2.03 29.27 -13.64
CA GLN A 8 -1.34 28.48 -14.66
C GLN A 8 -1.12 27.01 -14.25
N LEU A 9 -1.65 26.58 -13.10
CA LEU A 9 -1.44 25.23 -12.59
C LEU A 9 -2.53 24.29 -13.10
N THR A 10 -2.14 23.29 -13.88
CA THR A 10 -3.02 22.17 -14.19
C THR A 10 -3.31 21.36 -12.91
N PRO A 11 -4.47 20.66 -12.83
CA PRO A 11 -4.81 19.82 -11.68
C PRO A 11 -3.72 18.80 -11.33
N ASP A 12 -2.96 18.32 -12.31
CA ASP A 12 -1.88 17.37 -12.08
C ASP A 12 -0.68 18.01 -11.39
N ILE A 13 -0.29 19.23 -11.78
CA ILE A 13 0.78 19.96 -11.09
C ILE A 13 0.37 20.27 -9.64
N LEU A 14 -0.91 20.58 -9.40
CA LEU A 14 -1.45 20.78 -8.05
C LEU A 14 -1.27 19.52 -7.17
N LYS A 15 -1.66 18.34 -7.68
CA LYS A 15 -1.50 17.07 -6.97
C LYS A 15 -0.03 16.80 -6.61
N HIS A 16 0.89 17.00 -7.56
CA HIS A 16 2.32 16.81 -7.33
C HIS A 16 2.85 17.72 -6.21
N ARG A 17 2.45 18.99 -6.17
CA ARG A 17 2.92 19.96 -5.16
C ARG A 17 2.40 19.67 -3.76
N LEU A 18 1.12 19.30 -3.64
CA LEU A 18 0.52 18.94 -2.35
C LEU A 18 1.15 17.66 -1.78
N LEU A 19 1.33 16.64 -2.63
CA LEU A 19 1.91 15.37 -2.22
C LEU A 19 3.43 15.45 -2.02
N PHE A 20 4.11 16.35 -2.73
CA PHE A 20 5.50 16.71 -2.45
C PHE A 20 5.66 17.24 -1.03
N ALA A 21 4.87 18.25 -0.63
CA ALA A 21 4.93 18.81 0.73
C ALA A 21 4.61 17.75 1.79
N LEU A 22 3.60 16.90 1.55
CA LEU A 22 3.25 15.79 2.44
C LEU A 22 4.39 14.77 2.59
N THR A 23 5.02 14.40 1.47
CA THR A 23 6.15 13.47 1.47
C THR A 23 7.33 14.04 2.25
N LEU A 24 7.68 15.32 2.01
CA LEU A 24 8.77 15.98 2.74
C LEU A 24 8.49 16.09 4.23
N PHE A 25 7.25 16.36 4.62
CA PHE A 25 6.84 16.38 6.02
C PHE A 25 7.11 15.03 6.69
N PHE A 26 6.68 13.92 6.07
CA PHE A 26 6.92 12.59 6.62
C PHE A 26 8.40 12.18 6.59
N ILE A 27 9.17 12.56 5.56
CA ILE A 27 10.62 12.33 5.54
C ILE A 27 11.32 13.10 6.67
N ALA A 28 10.96 14.36 6.89
CA ALA A 28 11.51 15.16 7.99
C ALA A 28 11.20 14.54 9.36
N PHE A 29 9.96 14.09 9.57
CA PHE A 29 9.58 13.37 10.78
C PHE A 29 10.29 12.02 10.93
N SER A 30 10.45 11.28 9.83
CA SER A 30 11.20 10.03 9.83
C SER A 30 12.65 10.24 10.26
N MET A 31 13.32 11.27 9.73
CA MET A 31 14.69 11.63 10.11
C MET A 31 14.80 12.10 11.57
N MET A 32 13.85 12.91 12.04
CA MET A 32 13.82 13.39 13.43
C MET A 32 13.65 12.25 14.44
N MET A 33 12.90 11.21 14.09
CA MET A 33 12.60 10.06 14.95
C MET A 33 13.61 8.91 14.86
N ILE A 34 14.75 9.09 14.18
CA ILE A 34 15.80 8.08 14.10
C ILE A 34 16.38 7.80 15.50
N GLY A 35 16.42 6.52 15.87
CA GLY A 35 17.08 6.08 17.11
C GLY A 35 16.32 6.41 18.39
N VAL A 36 15.03 6.77 18.31
CA VAL A 36 14.17 6.84 19.51
C VAL A 36 13.87 5.42 19.98
N LYS A 37 14.09 5.15 21.27
CA LYS A 37 13.94 3.83 21.87
C LYS A 37 12.88 3.74 22.96
N SER A 38 12.46 4.87 23.53
CA SER A 38 11.49 4.95 24.63
C SER A 38 10.73 6.27 24.55
N SER A 39 9.49 6.30 25.06
CA SER A 39 8.67 7.51 25.16
C SER A 39 9.19 8.55 26.16
N LYS A 40 10.24 8.23 26.93
CA LYS A 40 10.97 9.18 27.79
C LYS A 40 11.90 10.11 27.00
N ASP A 41 12.17 9.81 25.73
CA ASP A 41 12.96 10.67 24.86
C ASP A 41 12.25 12.03 24.68
N PRO A 42 12.93 13.19 24.75
CA PRO A 42 12.30 14.49 24.52
C PRO A 42 11.54 14.58 23.17
N ARG A 43 11.98 13.79 22.18
CA ARG A 43 11.34 13.68 20.86
C ARG A 43 9.94 13.06 20.92
N ALA A 44 9.62 12.29 21.96
CA ALA A 44 8.29 11.76 22.22
C ALA A 44 7.23 12.85 22.39
N GLY A 45 7.59 13.97 23.02
CA GLY A 45 6.70 15.13 23.14
C GLY A 45 6.33 15.71 21.77
N ILE A 46 7.26 15.70 20.82
CA ILE A 46 7.01 16.12 19.43
C ILE A 46 6.17 15.07 18.70
N GLN A 47 6.45 13.78 18.88
CA GLN A 47 5.70 12.69 18.24
C GLN A 47 4.23 12.63 18.70
N ASN A 48 3.98 12.68 20.00
CA ASN A 48 2.65 12.48 20.59
C ASN A 48 1.88 13.79 20.83
N GLY A 49 2.58 14.93 20.86
CA GLY A 49 2.02 16.26 21.12
C GLY A 49 2.03 17.20 19.91
N PHE A 50 1.82 18.50 20.19
CA PHE A 50 1.95 19.62 19.25
C PHE A 50 1.19 19.47 17.91
N TRP A 51 0.01 18.85 17.92
CA TRP A 51 -0.80 18.62 16.71
C TRP A 51 -1.09 19.89 15.91
N ALA A 52 -1.47 20.99 16.57
CA ALA A 52 -1.72 22.27 15.90
C ALA A 52 -0.47 22.81 15.17
N LEU A 53 0.71 22.70 15.77
CA LEU A 53 1.97 23.11 15.16
C LEU A 53 2.31 22.22 13.95
N LYS A 54 2.10 20.90 14.05
CA LYS A 54 2.32 19.97 12.93
C LYS A 54 1.44 20.33 11.73
N TYR A 55 0.15 20.58 11.97
CA TYR A 55 -0.76 21.00 10.89
C TYR A 55 -0.35 22.35 10.30
N LEU A 56 0.08 23.31 11.13
CA LEU A 56 0.56 24.60 10.65
C LEU A 56 1.81 24.45 9.78
N VAL A 57 2.79 23.65 10.20
CA VAL A 57 4.00 23.35 9.41
C VAL A 57 3.64 22.67 8.09
N LEU A 58 2.74 21.69 8.12
CA LEU A 58 2.29 20.99 6.92
C LEU A 58 1.57 21.93 5.93
N ILE A 59 0.64 22.76 6.41
CA ILE A 59 -0.06 23.76 5.59
C ILE A 59 0.95 24.77 5.03
N GLY A 60 1.89 25.24 5.87
CA GLY A 60 2.96 26.14 5.44
C GLY A 60 3.83 25.52 4.34
N ALA A 61 4.19 24.23 4.46
CA ALA A 61 4.93 23.50 3.45
C ALA A 61 4.12 23.33 2.15
N MET A 62 2.82 23.05 2.25
CA MET A 62 1.92 22.98 1.09
C MET A 62 1.83 24.33 0.37
N VAL A 63 1.63 25.42 1.10
CA VAL A 63 1.64 26.79 0.55
C VAL A 63 2.99 27.12 -0.07
N GLY A 64 4.09 26.77 0.60
CA GLY A 64 5.45 26.95 0.10
C GLY A 64 5.72 26.21 -1.21
N ALA A 65 5.19 24.99 -1.36
CA ALA A 65 5.33 24.19 -2.58
C ALA A 65 4.69 24.85 -3.82
N PHE A 66 3.76 25.80 -3.64
CA PHE A 66 3.21 26.58 -4.76
C PHE A 66 4.19 27.58 -5.36
N PHE A 67 5.24 27.96 -4.62
CA PHE A 67 6.24 28.91 -5.10
C PHE A 67 7.40 28.23 -5.85
N ILE A 68 7.41 26.89 -5.95
CA ILE A 68 8.40 26.16 -6.75
C ILE A 68 8.17 26.51 -8.23
N PRO A 69 9.19 27.02 -8.96
CA PRO A 69 9.06 27.35 -10.38
C PRO A 69 8.72 26.11 -11.22
N ASN A 70 7.92 26.28 -12.26
CA ASN A 70 7.55 25.22 -13.22
C ASN A 70 8.69 24.90 -14.19
N GLY A 71 9.86 24.52 -13.65
CA GLY A 71 10.95 23.99 -14.47
C GLY A 71 10.66 22.54 -14.87
N ALA A 72 10.86 22.22 -16.14
CA ALA A 72 10.84 20.86 -16.70
C ALA A 72 11.57 19.83 -15.81
N SER A 73 12.71 20.25 -15.25
CA SER A 73 13.57 19.41 -14.40
C SER A 73 12.93 18.98 -13.09
N PHE A 74 12.12 19.83 -12.45
CA PHE A 74 11.54 19.49 -11.14
C PHE A 74 10.51 18.36 -11.26
N GLY A 75 9.61 18.44 -12.24
CA GLY A 75 8.57 17.43 -12.47
C GLY A 75 9.17 16.06 -12.81
N GLN A 76 10.15 16.04 -13.72
CA GLN A 76 10.80 14.80 -14.14
C GLN A 76 11.58 14.14 -13.00
N VAL A 77 12.37 14.90 -12.24
CA VAL A 77 13.11 14.37 -11.08
C VAL A 77 12.15 13.82 -10.04
N TRP A 78 11.09 14.56 -9.73
CA TRP A 78 10.11 14.15 -8.72
C TRP A 78 9.31 12.91 -9.14
N MET A 79 9.04 12.74 -10.43
CA MET A 79 8.45 11.51 -10.97
C MET A 79 9.32 10.29 -10.70
N TYR A 80 10.65 10.37 -10.87
CA TYR A 80 11.53 9.23 -10.56
C TYR A 80 11.50 8.86 -9.07
N PHE A 81 11.51 9.85 -8.18
CA PHE A 81 11.29 9.62 -6.75
C PHE A 81 9.93 8.98 -6.48
N GLY A 82 8.88 9.45 -7.16
CA GLY A 82 7.53 8.88 -7.13
C GLY A 82 7.49 7.43 -7.58
N MET A 83 8.14 7.07 -8.69
CA MET A 83 8.19 5.70 -9.21
C MET A 83 8.90 4.76 -8.24
N ILE A 84 10.07 5.16 -7.73
CA ILE A 84 10.82 4.37 -6.75
C ILE A 84 10.02 4.21 -5.46
N GLY A 85 9.46 5.31 -4.95
CA GLY A 85 8.67 5.29 -3.72
C GLY A 85 7.39 4.46 -3.86
N GLY A 86 6.69 4.59 -4.98
CA GLY A 86 5.51 3.81 -5.31
C GLY A 86 5.81 2.32 -5.44
N PHE A 87 6.92 1.96 -6.08
CA PHE A 87 7.39 0.57 -6.15
C PHE A 87 7.68 -0.01 -4.76
N LEU A 88 8.43 0.70 -3.92
CA LEU A 88 8.70 0.28 -2.55
C LEU A 88 7.40 0.15 -1.73
N PHE A 89 6.46 1.07 -1.92
CA PHE A 89 5.16 0.99 -1.25
C PHE A 89 4.33 -0.20 -1.73
N ILE A 90 4.36 -0.57 -3.01
CA ILE A 90 3.69 -1.78 -3.52
C ILE A 90 4.25 -3.04 -2.83
N LEU A 91 5.56 -3.10 -2.57
CA LEU A 91 6.15 -4.22 -1.81
C LEU A 91 5.65 -4.25 -0.36
N ILE A 92 5.60 -3.09 0.31
CA ILE A 92 5.04 -2.98 1.67
C ILE A 92 3.56 -3.37 1.66
N GLN A 93 2.80 -2.90 0.68
CA GLN A 93 1.39 -3.21 0.50
C GLN A 93 1.17 -4.71 0.32
N LEU A 94 2.00 -5.40 -0.46
CA LEU A 94 1.97 -6.85 -0.58
C LEU A 94 2.20 -7.55 0.76
N ILE A 95 3.20 -7.12 1.53
CA ILE A 95 3.48 -7.66 2.87
C ILE A 95 2.27 -7.47 3.80
N LEU A 96 1.64 -6.29 3.79
CA LEU A 96 0.46 -6.00 4.60
C LEU A 96 -0.74 -6.86 4.21
N ILE A 97 -0.95 -7.11 2.90
CA ILE A 97 -2.01 -8.00 2.41
C ILE A 97 -1.78 -9.44 2.87
N ILE A 98 -0.53 -9.91 2.82
CA ILE A 98 -0.17 -11.26 3.29
C ILE A 98 -0.41 -11.37 4.80
N ASP A 99 0.07 -10.41 5.59
CA ASP A 99 -0.13 -10.38 7.05
C ASP A 99 -1.63 -10.33 7.41
N PHE A 100 -2.40 -9.50 6.72
CA PHE A 100 -3.86 -9.44 6.88
C PHE A 100 -4.50 -10.79 6.57
N ALA A 101 -4.14 -11.43 5.46
CA ALA A 101 -4.72 -12.72 5.08
C ALA A 101 -4.38 -13.84 6.08
N HIS A 102 -3.14 -13.85 6.62
CA HIS A 102 -2.79 -14.76 7.71
C HIS A 102 -3.56 -14.46 8.99
N SER A 103 -3.65 -13.20 9.40
CA SER A 103 -4.40 -12.80 10.59
C SER A 103 -5.88 -13.17 10.48
N TRP A 104 -6.48 -13.00 9.29
CA TRP A 104 -7.85 -13.40 9.03
C TRP A 104 -8.03 -14.91 9.11
N ALA A 105 -7.19 -15.69 8.41
CA ALA A 105 -7.24 -17.14 8.44
C ALA A 105 -7.13 -17.68 9.88
N ASN A 106 -6.12 -17.21 10.62
CA ASN A 106 -5.87 -17.64 11.99
C ASN A 106 -7.05 -17.31 12.90
N SER A 107 -7.62 -16.11 12.82
CA SER A 107 -8.77 -15.72 13.65
C SER A 107 -10.00 -16.60 13.41
N TRP A 108 -10.24 -17.05 12.19
CA TRP A 108 -11.39 -17.92 11.88
C TRP A 108 -11.12 -19.38 12.22
N VAL A 109 -9.88 -19.85 12.07
CA VAL A 109 -9.46 -21.18 12.50
C VAL A 109 -9.52 -21.31 14.02
N GLU A 110 -9.03 -20.32 14.77
CA GLU A 110 -9.10 -20.28 16.23
C GLU A 110 -10.56 -20.33 16.72
N LYS A 111 -11.45 -19.51 16.14
CA LYS A 111 -12.88 -19.54 16.46
C LYS A 111 -13.55 -20.88 16.11
N PHE A 112 -13.08 -21.56 15.07
CA PHE A 112 -13.55 -22.90 14.73
C PHE A 112 -13.11 -23.92 15.79
N GLU A 113 -11.85 -23.86 16.24
CA GLU A 113 -11.31 -24.76 17.27
C GLU A 113 -12.01 -24.55 18.62
N GLU A 114 -12.23 -23.31 19.03
CA GLU A 114 -12.89 -22.96 20.29
C GLU A 114 -14.39 -23.30 20.28
N SER A 115 -15.11 -22.88 19.25
CA SER A 115 -16.57 -22.99 19.22
C SER A 115 -17.06 -24.32 18.62
N GLN A 116 -16.15 -25.14 18.05
CA GLN A 116 -16.44 -26.34 17.25
C GLN A 116 -17.52 -26.13 16.16
N SER A 117 -17.75 -24.87 15.76
CA SER A 117 -18.80 -24.52 14.81
C SER A 117 -18.25 -24.63 13.40
N LYS A 118 -18.74 -25.64 12.66
CA LYS A 118 -18.43 -25.84 11.23
C LYS A 118 -18.73 -24.61 10.35
N GLY A 119 -19.50 -23.64 10.86
CA GLY A 119 -19.77 -22.38 10.17
C GLY A 119 -18.53 -21.55 9.85
N TRP A 120 -17.55 -21.47 10.76
CA TRP A 120 -16.31 -20.71 10.52
C TRP A 120 -15.44 -21.35 9.43
N TYR A 121 -15.34 -22.68 9.42
CA TYR A 121 -14.65 -23.41 8.37
C TYR A 121 -15.36 -23.25 7.00
N CYS A 122 -16.69 -23.32 6.98
CA CYS A 122 -17.48 -23.07 5.78
C CYS A 122 -17.23 -21.65 5.23
N ALA A 123 -17.27 -20.63 6.09
CA ALA A 123 -16.99 -19.25 5.72
C ALA A 123 -15.58 -19.10 5.11
N LEU A 124 -14.55 -19.71 5.73
CA LEU A 124 -13.17 -19.69 5.23
C LEU A 124 -13.08 -20.25 3.81
N LEU A 125 -13.73 -21.39 3.56
CA LEU A 125 -13.78 -22.03 2.26
C LEU A 125 -14.53 -21.15 1.24
N THR A 126 -15.67 -20.58 1.62
CA THR A 126 -16.47 -19.70 0.76
C THR A 126 -15.66 -18.49 0.28
N PHE A 127 -14.95 -17.80 1.18
CA PHE A 127 -14.14 -16.65 0.78
C PHE A 127 -12.95 -17.05 -0.09
N THR A 128 -12.32 -18.18 0.22
CA THR A 128 -11.22 -18.71 -0.62
C THR A 128 -11.70 -19.02 -2.04
N LEU A 129 -12.84 -19.69 -2.18
CA LEU A 129 -13.44 -20.00 -3.48
C LEU A 129 -13.88 -18.74 -4.22
N LEU A 130 -14.49 -17.78 -3.51
CA LEU A 130 -14.89 -16.50 -4.08
C LEU A 130 -13.69 -15.73 -4.65
N HIS A 131 -12.57 -15.69 -3.92
CA HIS A 131 -11.36 -15.02 -4.41
C HIS A 131 -10.82 -15.65 -5.69
N TYR A 132 -10.73 -16.99 -5.77
CA TYR A 132 -10.31 -17.63 -7.02
C TYR A 132 -11.31 -17.46 -8.15
N ALA A 133 -12.61 -17.50 -7.87
CA ALA A 133 -13.63 -17.27 -8.88
C ALA A 133 -13.51 -15.85 -9.47
N LEU A 134 -13.29 -14.85 -8.63
CA LEU A 134 -13.03 -13.47 -9.04
C LEU A 134 -11.72 -13.35 -9.83
N ALA A 135 -10.65 -14.06 -9.42
CA ALA A 135 -9.39 -14.06 -10.15
C ALA A 135 -9.54 -14.69 -11.56
N ILE A 136 -10.24 -15.81 -11.67
CA ILE A 136 -10.52 -16.46 -12.96
C ILE A 136 -11.38 -15.55 -13.83
N ALA A 137 -12.43 -14.94 -13.27
CA ALA A 137 -13.24 -13.97 -13.98
C ALA A 137 -12.40 -12.79 -14.48
N ALA A 138 -11.50 -12.25 -13.66
CA ALA A 138 -10.58 -11.19 -14.06
C ALA A 138 -9.68 -11.61 -15.23
N VAL A 139 -9.10 -12.81 -15.19
CA VAL A 139 -8.28 -13.35 -16.29
C VAL A 139 -9.09 -13.47 -17.58
N VAL A 140 -10.32 -13.99 -17.51
CA VAL A 140 -11.21 -14.11 -18.68
C VAL A 140 -11.48 -12.71 -19.27
N LEU A 141 -11.80 -11.74 -18.42
CA LEU A 141 -12.02 -10.35 -18.86
C LEU A 141 -10.74 -9.74 -19.45
N PHE A 142 -9.56 -10.03 -18.89
CA PHE A 142 -8.30 -9.54 -19.42
C PHE A 142 -8.04 -10.06 -20.84
N TYR A 143 -8.26 -11.35 -21.09
CA TYR A 143 -8.15 -11.92 -22.43
C TYR A 143 -9.17 -11.31 -23.41
N ILE A 144 -10.42 -11.16 -22.99
CA ILE A 144 -11.48 -10.60 -23.83
C ILE A 144 -11.22 -9.13 -24.17
N PHE A 145 -10.69 -8.32 -23.25
CA PHE A 145 -10.62 -6.87 -23.44
C PHE A 145 -9.25 -6.35 -23.86
N TYR A 146 -8.15 -7.02 -23.50
CA TYR A 146 -6.79 -6.50 -23.72
C TYR A 146 -6.01 -7.27 -24.79
N THR A 147 -6.59 -8.31 -25.40
CA THR A 147 -5.83 -9.22 -26.27
C THR A 147 -6.44 -9.50 -27.65
N GLN A 148 -7.57 -8.86 -27.99
CA GLN A 148 -8.28 -9.13 -29.25
C GLN A 148 -7.56 -8.62 -30.50
N ALA A 149 -6.87 -7.48 -30.42
CA ALA A 149 -6.19 -6.92 -31.59
C ALA A 149 -4.91 -7.72 -31.95
N GLU A 150 -4.64 -7.83 -33.26
CA GLU A 150 -3.37 -8.37 -33.76
C GLU A 150 -2.22 -7.50 -33.26
N GLY A 151 -1.22 -8.10 -32.60
CA GLY A 151 -0.07 -7.39 -32.04
C GLY A 151 -0.04 -7.22 -30.51
N CYS A 152 -1.12 -7.55 -29.79
CA CYS A 152 -1.14 -7.48 -28.31
C CYS A 152 -0.50 -8.72 -27.63
N SER A 153 0.64 -9.19 -28.14
CA SER A 153 1.36 -10.36 -27.61
C SER A 153 1.93 -10.11 -26.22
N LEU A 154 2.33 -8.88 -25.91
CA LEU A 154 2.89 -8.49 -24.63
C LEU A 154 1.85 -8.60 -23.50
N GLN A 155 0.62 -8.16 -23.74
CA GLN A 155 -0.48 -8.28 -22.79
C GLN A 155 -0.84 -9.76 -22.56
N LYS A 156 -0.91 -10.56 -23.64
CA LYS A 156 -1.11 -12.02 -23.55
C LYS A 156 -0.03 -12.68 -22.69
N PHE A 157 1.24 -12.29 -22.87
CA PHE A 157 2.36 -12.79 -22.08
C PHE A 157 2.20 -12.45 -20.60
N PHE A 158 1.94 -11.18 -20.26
CA PHE A 158 1.78 -10.75 -18.87
C PHE A 158 0.61 -11.42 -18.16
N ILE A 159 -0.53 -11.60 -18.84
CA ILE A 159 -1.68 -12.32 -18.26
C ILE A 159 -1.31 -13.80 -18.02
N SER A 160 -0.71 -14.46 -19.02
CA SER A 160 -0.30 -15.87 -18.94
C SER A 160 0.69 -16.14 -17.81
N ILE A 161 1.79 -15.37 -17.74
CA ILE A 161 2.86 -15.61 -16.77
C ILE A 161 2.37 -15.36 -15.34
N ASN A 162 1.59 -14.31 -15.11
CA ASN A 162 1.03 -14.03 -13.78
C ASN A 162 0.04 -15.10 -13.35
N LEU A 163 -0.79 -15.62 -14.26
CA LEU A 163 -1.68 -16.75 -13.97
C LEU A 163 -0.88 -18.00 -13.57
N ILE A 164 0.15 -18.36 -14.34
CA ILE A 164 1.01 -19.51 -14.04
C ILE A 164 1.66 -19.35 -12.66
N ILE A 165 2.21 -18.17 -12.36
CA ILE A 165 2.81 -17.87 -11.05
C ILE A 165 1.76 -18.00 -9.94
N CYS A 166 0.54 -17.48 -10.12
CA CYS A 166 -0.52 -17.61 -9.11
C CYS A 166 -0.91 -19.07 -8.85
N VAL A 167 -0.97 -19.91 -9.89
CA VAL A 167 -1.21 -21.36 -9.74
C VAL A 167 -0.06 -22.02 -8.96
N ILE A 168 1.20 -21.72 -9.30
CA ILE A 168 2.36 -22.25 -8.59
C ILE A 168 2.33 -21.84 -7.11
N LEU A 169 2.09 -20.56 -6.81
CA LEU A 169 1.99 -20.06 -5.44
C LEU A 169 0.87 -20.75 -4.66
N SER A 170 -0.26 -21.01 -5.30
CA SER A 170 -1.39 -21.72 -4.68
C SER A 170 -1.03 -23.16 -4.35
N VAL A 171 -0.36 -23.88 -5.27
CA VAL A 171 0.12 -25.26 -5.02
C VAL A 171 1.16 -25.28 -3.90
N VAL A 172 2.14 -24.37 -3.93
CA VAL A 172 3.20 -24.29 -2.91
C VAL A 172 2.62 -24.03 -1.52
N SER A 173 1.57 -23.19 -1.41
CA SER A 173 0.94 -22.84 -0.13
C SER A 173 0.31 -24.02 0.63
N VAL A 174 -0.03 -25.11 -0.08
CA VAL A 174 -0.67 -26.30 0.49
C VAL A 174 0.26 -27.52 0.56
N LEU A 175 1.54 -27.37 0.16
CA LEU A 175 2.49 -28.47 0.25
C LEU A 175 2.74 -28.83 1.73
N PRO A 176 2.69 -30.12 2.11
CA PRO A 176 2.92 -30.55 3.49
C PRO A 176 4.25 -30.05 4.06
N LYS A 177 5.31 -30.03 3.24
CA LYS A 177 6.63 -29.54 3.64
C LYS A 177 6.67 -28.05 4.01
N VAL A 178 5.79 -27.25 3.41
CA VAL A 178 5.66 -25.82 3.75
C VAL A 178 4.82 -25.65 5.02
N GLN A 179 3.74 -26.43 5.15
CA GLN A 179 2.87 -26.41 6.33
C GLN A 179 3.55 -26.95 7.60
N GLU A 180 4.51 -27.88 7.45
CA GLU A 180 5.37 -28.34 8.56
C GLU A 180 6.19 -27.19 9.18
N VAL A 181 6.63 -26.22 8.37
CA VAL A 181 7.42 -25.06 8.84
C VAL A 181 6.52 -23.89 9.23
N GLN A 182 5.41 -23.70 8.54
CA GLN A 182 4.43 -22.64 8.79
C GLN A 182 3.00 -23.20 8.78
N PRO A 183 2.49 -23.67 9.93
CA PRO A 183 1.18 -24.34 10.03
C PRO A 183 -0.01 -23.46 9.65
N SER A 184 0.12 -22.14 9.80
CA SER A 184 -0.91 -21.18 9.38
C SER A 184 -0.96 -20.97 7.86
N SER A 185 -0.11 -21.62 7.06
CA SER A 185 -0.13 -21.51 5.60
C SER A 185 -1.33 -22.24 5.02
N GLY A 186 -2.09 -21.55 4.19
CA GLY A 186 -3.28 -22.12 3.57
C GLY A 186 -3.67 -21.42 2.28
N LEU A 187 -4.82 -21.87 1.77
CA LEU A 187 -5.30 -21.48 0.47
C LEU A 187 -5.96 -20.08 0.47
N LEU A 188 -6.41 -19.59 1.63
CA LEU A 188 -6.97 -18.24 1.75
C LEU A 188 -5.91 -17.17 1.43
N GLN A 189 -4.70 -17.32 1.97
CA GLN A 189 -3.61 -16.37 1.77
C GLN A 189 -3.17 -16.32 0.31
N SER A 190 -2.97 -17.48 -0.32
CA SER A 190 -2.62 -17.54 -1.74
C SER A 190 -3.73 -16.98 -2.64
N SER A 191 -5.00 -17.17 -2.27
CA SER A 191 -6.15 -16.60 -3.01
C SER A 191 -6.21 -15.07 -2.93
N ALA A 192 -5.94 -14.48 -1.77
CA ALA A 192 -5.91 -13.03 -1.57
C ALA A 192 -4.73 -12.39 -2.34
N VAL A 193 -3.56 -13.02 -2.29
CA VAL A 193 -2.39 -12.59 -3.08
C VAL A 193 -2.67 -12.70 -4.58
N THR A 194 -3.34 -13.78 -5.02
CA THR A 194 -3.73 -13.95 -6.43
C THR A 194 -4.63 -12.80 -6.91
N LEU A 195 -5.63 -12.38 -6.13
CA LEU A 195 -6.45 -11.22 -6.47
C LEU A 195 -5.64 -9.94 -6.58
N TYR A 196 -4.70 -9.72 -5.67
CA TYR A 196 -3.84 -8.55 -5.72
C TYR A 196 -2.92 -8.55 -6.94
N ILE A 197 -2.37 -9.71 -7.33
CA ILE A 197 -1.60 -9.86 -8.58
C ILE A 197 -2.48 -9.57 -9.80
N MET A 198 -3.73 -10.03 -9.83
CA MET A 198 -4.66 -9.71 -10.92
C MET A 198 -4.94 -8.20 -11.00
N TYR A 199 -5.12 -7.54 -9.85
CA TYR A 199 -5.26 -6.08 -9.77
C TYR A 199 -4.01 -5.36 -10.31
N LEU A 200 -2.81 -5.74 -9.88
CA LEU A 200 -1.57 -5.13 -10.38
C LEU A 200 -1.37 -5.37 -11.88
N THR A 201 -1.71 -6.56 -12.37
CA THR A 201 -1.65 -6.90 -13.80
C THR A 201 -2.59 -5.99 -14.60
N TRP A 202 -3.83 -5.82 -14.14
CA TRP A 202 -4.79 -4.89 -14.74
C TRP A 202 -4.30 -3.44 -14.73
N SER A 203 -3.78 -2.99 -13.58
CA SER A 203 -3.24 -1.63 -13.42
C SER A 203 -2.07 -1.38 -14.37
N ALA A 204 -1.18 -2.34 -14.56
CA ALA A 204 -0.06 -2.23 -15.50
C ALA A 204 -0.54 -2.16 -16.97
N MET A 205 -1.53 -2.99 -17.34
CA MET A 205 -2.06 -2.99 -18.71
C MET A 205 -2.82 -1.70 -19.06
N ASN A 206 -3.56 -1.13 -18.11
CA ASN A 206 -4.23 0.18 -18.29
C ASN A 206 -3.26 1.33 -18.52
N ASN A 207 -2.05 1.24 -17.98
CA ASN A 207 -1.01 2.25 -18.17
C ASN A 207 -0.11 1.97 -19.39
N SER A 208 -0.41 0.96 -20.20
CA SER A 208 0.34 0.71 -21.45
C SER A 208 0.14 1.84 -22.48
N THR A 209 1.13 2.08 -23.34
CA THR A 209 1.05 3.10 -24.39
C THR A 209 0.30 2.61 -25.64
N SER A 210 0.11 1.29 -25.77
CA SER A 210 -0.57 0.66 -26.90
C SER A 210 -2.09 0.88 -26.86
N LYS A 211 -2.56 1.99 -27.44
CA LYS A 211 -4.00 2.34 -27.51
C LYS A 211 -4.86 1.22 -28.13
N GLN A 212 -4.31 0.45 -29.07
CA GLN A 212 -5.00 -0.65 -29.76
C GLN A 212 -5.31 -1.87 -28.85
N CYS A 213 -4.57 -2.03 -27.75
CA CYS A 213 -4.73 -3.13 -26.81
C CYS A 213 -5.56 -2.74 -25.57
N LYS A 214 -6.11 -1.52 -25.54
CA LYS A 214 -6.99 -1.06 -24.46
C LYS A 214 -8.45 -1.22 -24.88
N PRO A 215 -9.33 -1.68 -23.98
CA PRO A 215 -10.75 -1.75 -24.29
C PRO A 215 -11.30 -0.35 -24.60
N SER A 216 -11.97 -0.18 -25.74
CA SER A 216 -12.79 1.00 -26.06
C SER A 216 -14.17 0.92 -25.40
N LEU A 217 -14.24 0.32 -24.20
CA LEU A 217 -15.48 0.23 -23.46
C LEU A 217 -15.86 1.67 -23.11
N GLY A 218 -17.01 2.15 -23.60
CA GLY A 218 -17.48 3.55 -23.46
C GLY A 218 -17.62 4.10 -22.03
N LEU A 219 -17.07 3.41 -21.04
CA LEU A 219 -16.74 3.89 -19.70
C LEU A 219 -15.48 4.78 -19.67
N THR A 220 -14.58 4.66 -20.64
CA THR A 220 -13.55 5.66 -20.92
C THR A 220 -14.05 6.63 -21.98
N GLN A 221 -15.17 7.32 -21.71
CA GLN A 221 -15.40 8.58 -22.41
C GLN A 221 -14.25 9.51 -22.04
N GLU A 222 -13.62 10.09 -23.07
CA GLU A 222 -12.77 11.28 -22.95
C GLU A 222 -13.57 12.36 -22.20
N GLY A 223 -13.44 12.40 -20.86
CA GLY A 223 -14.28 13.25 -20.01
C GLY A 223 -14.51 12.75 -18.58
N SER A 224 -14.30 11.47 -18.28
CA SER A 224 -14.32 10.99 -16.88
C SER A 224 -13.05 11.45 -16.14
N LYS A 225 -13.20 12.35 -15.16
CA LYS A 225 -12.10 12.97 -14.39
C LYS A 225 -11.38 12.01 -13.42
N PHE A 226 -11.86 10.78 -13.23
CA PHE A 226 -11.22 9.76 -12.41
C PHE A 226 -11.27 8.40 -13.11
N ASP A 227 -10.10 7.81 -13.34
CA ASP A 227 -9.97 6.45 -13.86
C ASP A 227 -10.37 5.44 -12.77
N THR A 228 -11.24 4.50 -13.10
CA THR A 228 -11.66 3.39 -12.21
C THR A 228 -10.45 2.67 -11.63
N GLN A 229 -9.36 2.55 -12.38
CA GLN A 229 -8.09 1.97 -11.90
C GLN A 229 -7.53 2.73 -10.70
N SER A 230 -7.59 4.07 -10.72
CA SER A 230 -7.06 4.92 -9.66
C SER A 230 -7.96 4.90 -8.43
N ILE A 231 -9.28 4.78 -8.61
CA ILE A 231 -10.23 4.59 -7.49
C ILE A 231 -9.95 3.27 -6.76
N VAL A 232 -9.82 2.15 -7.48
CA VAL A 232 -9.52 0.86 -6.88
C VAL A 232 -8.16 0.90 -6.16
N GLY A 233 -7.13 1.50 -6.77
CA GLY A 233 -5.82 1.63 -6.16
C GLY A 233 -5.81 2.46 -4.87
N LEU A 234 -6.55 3.56 -4.84
CA LEU A 234 -6.71 4.38 -3.64
C LEU A 234 -7.50 3.64 -2.54
N ALA A 235 -8.50 2.83 -2.90
CA ALA A 235 -9.22 2.02 -1.93
C ALA A 235 -8.30 0.97 -1.27
N VAL A 236 -7.51 0.24 -2.07
CA VAL A 236 -6.54 -0.73 -1.57
C VAL A 236 -5.48 -0.04 -0.71
N TRP A 237 -4.96 1.10 -1.16
CA TRP A 237 -4.04 1.94 -0.38
C TRP A 237 -4.63 2.32 0.97
N PHE A 238 -5.85 2.85 1.01
CA PHE A 238 -6.51 3.30 2.22
C PHE A 238 -6.68 2.16 3.22
N VAL A 239 -7.16 1.01 2.76
CA VAL A 239 -7.32 -0.19 3.59
C VAL A 239 -5.98 -0.66 4.15
N CYS A 240 -4.91 -0.68 3.35
CA CYS A 240 -3.59 -1.12 3.79
C CYS A 240 -2.96 -0.15 4.80
N VAL A 241 -3.08 1.15 4.59
CA VAL A 241 -2.60 2.17 5.55
C VAL A 241 -3.39 2.11 6.86
N LEU A 242 -4.71 1.92 6.78
CA LEU A 242 -5.56 1.76 7.96
C LEU A 242 -5.18 0.49 8.72
N TYR A 243 -5.05 -0.64 8.02
CA TYR A 243 -4.62 -1.91 8.60
C TYR A 243 -3.25 -1.78 9.27
N SER A 244 -2.27 -1.17 8.59
CA SER A 244 -0.94 -0.91 9.14
C SER A 244 -1.01 -0.09 10.43
N SER A 245 -1.85 0.94 10.47
CA SER A 245 -2.03 1.79 11.66
C SER A 245 -2.64 1.01 12.83
N ILE A 246 -3.68 0.20 12.58
CA ILE A 246 -4.31 -0.65 13.59
C ILE A 246 -3.32 -1.71 14.07
N ARG A 247 -2.61 -2.37 13.16
CA ARG A 247 -1.64 -3.44 13.48
C ARG A 247 -0.47 -2.91 14.29
N THR A 248 0.07 -1.75 13.92
CA THR A 248 1.13 -1.05 14.65
C THR A 248 0.70 -0.68 16.07
N SER A 249 -0.57 -0.34 16.28
CA SER A 249 -1.11 -0.04 17.61
C SER A 249 -1.47 -1.27 18.46
N SER A 250 -1.62 -2.46 17.85
CA SER A 250 -2.21 -3.62 18.52
C SER A 250 -1.23 -4.78 18.77
N ASN A 251 -0.07 -4.84 18.10
CA ASN A 251 0.87 -5.95 18.29
C ASN A 251 2.34 -5.57 18.00
N SER A 252 3.24 -5.98 18.89
CA SER A 252 4.71 -5.91 18.80
C SER A 252 5.34 -6.79 17.69
N GLN A 253 4.55 -7.47 16.87
CA GLN A 253 5.01 -8.37 15.81
C GLN A 253 5.58 -7.65 14.56
N VAL A 254 5.42 -6.33 14.45
CA VAL A 254 6.06 -5.53 13.39
C VAL A 254 7.59 -5.52 13.54
N GLY A 255 8.15 -5.85 14.71
CA GLY A 255 9.59 -6.01 14.92
C GLY A 255 10.25 -7.07 14.01
N LYS A 256 9.50 -8.11 13.59
CA LYS A 256 9.99 -9.16 12.68
C LYS A 256 9.96 -8.77 11.20
N LEU A 257 9.08 -7.86 10.79
CA LEU A 257 8.94 -7.42 9.40
C LEU A 257 9.76 -6.16 9.08
N THR A 258 10.19 -5.41 10.10
CA THR A 258 10.87 -4.12 9.94
C THR A 258 12.39 -4.16 10.09
N MET A 259 13.01 -5.35 10.05
CA MET A 259 14.46 -5.50 10.31
C MET A 259 14.88 -4.84 11.65
N SER A 260 14.01 -4.87 12.67
CA SER A 260 14.38 -4.48 14.04
C SER A 260 14.86 -5.68 14.88
N GLU A 261 15.14 -6.82 14.25
CA GLU A 261 15.69 -8.00 14.91
C GLU A 261 17.19 -7.82 15.18
N LYS A 262 17.47 -6.97 16.17
CA LYS A 262 18.65 -6.90 17.04
C LYS A 262 18.47 -5.65 17.89
N ILE A 263 17.91 -5.76 19.10
CA ILE A 263 18.33 -4.95 20.28
C ILE A 263 17.57 -5.29 21.58
N LEU A 264 16.46 -6.05 21.63
CA LEU A 264 15.82 -6.37 22.92
C LEU A 264 15.38 -7.84 23.06
N VAL A 265 16.35 -8.73 23.13
CA VAL A 265 16.26 -9.88 24.05
C VAL A 265 17.38 -9.69 25.05
N LYS A 266 17.08 -9.03 26.17
CA LYS A 266 17.89 -9.17 27.38
C LYS A 266 17.00 -9.82 28.42
N GLU A 267 17.39 -11.04 28.76
CA GLU A 267 16.84 -11.84 29.85
C GLU A 267 16.66 -11.02 31.12
N THR A 268 15.50 -11.14 31.75
CA THR A 268 15.42 -11.16 33.22
C THR A 268 14.24 -12.04 33.58
N GLY A 269 14.54 -13.28 33.99
CA GLY A 269 13.56 -14.13 34.64
C GLY A 269 13.23 -13.58 36.02
N THR A 270 11.95 -13.55 36.36
CA THR A 270 11.49 -13.76 37.75
C THR A 270 10.02 -14.19 37.75
N ASN A 271 9.75 -15.22 38.54
CA ASN A 271 8.46 -15.88 38.73
C ASN A 271 7.40 -14.95 39.35
N ALA A 272 6.14 -15.05 38.90
CA ALA A 272 4.97 -14.96 39.77
C ALA A 272 3.71 -15.53 39.08
N SER A 273 3.13 -16.55 39.69
CA SER A 273 1.82 -17.13 39.44
C SER A 273 0.70 -16.27 40.04
N ALA A 274 -0.43 -16.13 39.33
CA ALA A 274 -1.82 -16.25 39.83
C ALA A 274 -2.82 -15.58 38.88
N GLY A 275 -3.96 -16.23 38.64
CA GLY A 275 -4.96 -15.83 37.65
C GLY A 275 -5.80 -14.62 38.03
N GLY A 276 -6.52 -14.13 37.01
CA GLY A 276 -7.53 -13.08 37.09
C GLY A 276 -7.84 -12.57 35.70
N ASP A 277 -9.10 -12.67 35.29
CA ASP A 277 -9.64 -12.13 34.04
C ASP A 277 -9.22 -10.66 33.87
N ALA A 278 -8.43 -10.38 32.84
CA ALA A 278 -8.05 -9.03 32.46
C ALA A 278 -8.52 -8.79 31.03
N GLU A 279 -9.64 -8.09 30.91
CA GLU A 279 -10.01 -7.40 29.68
C GLU A 279 -8.77 -6.69 29.12
N ALA A 280 -8.40 -7.05 27.88
CA ALA A 280 -7.24 -6.53 27.19
C ALA A 280 -7.40 -5.03 26.88
N LYS A 281 -7.12 -4.19 27.87
CA LYS A 281 -6.98 -2.74 27.71
C LYS A 281 -5.51 -2.38 27.84
N VAL A 282 -4.76 -2.64 26.77
CA VAL A 282 -3.33 -2.34 26.69
C VAL A 282 -3.17 -0.88 26.26
N TRP A 283 -3.16 0.04 27.24
CA TRP A 283 -2.45 1.32 27.07
C TRP A 283 -1.00 1.07 27.44
N ASP A 284 -0.22 0.53 26.51
CA ASP A 284 1.23 0.53 26.65
C ASP A 284 1.72 1.98 26.46
N ASN A 285 2.31 2.54 27.51
CA ASN A 285 2.75 3.93 27.52
C ASN A 285 4.14 4.11 26.86
N GLU A 286 4.67 3.04 26.26
CA GLU A 286 5.99 2.96 25.59
C GLU A 286 7.15 3.44 26.49
N ASP A 287 6.94 3.45 27.82
CA ASP A 287 7.84 4.07 28.82
C ASP A 287 9.19 3.35 28.89
N ASP A 288 9.20 2.04 28.67
CA ASP A 288 10.41 1.21 28.73
C ASP A 288 10.92 0.78 27.34
N GLY A 289 10.11 0.98 26.30
CA GLY A 289 10.42 0.63 24.92
C GLY A 289 9.31 1.04 23.95
N VAL A 290 9.65 1.55 22.76
CA VAL A 290 8.67 1.82 21.71
C VAL A 290 8.19 0.51 21.06
N ALA A 291 6.88 0.37 20.83
CA ALA A 291 6.29 -0.86 20.28
C ALA A 291 6.65 -1.07 18.79
N TYR A 292 7.04 0.02 18.12
CA TYR A 292 7.46 0.04 16.72
C TYR A 292 8.49 1.15 16.49
N SER A 293 9.26 1.04 15.40
CA SER A 293 10.16 2.11 14.99
C SER A 293 9.36 3.30 14.46
N TRP A 294 9.31 4.38 15.24
CA TRP A 294 8.65 5.63 14.85
C TRP A 294 9.23 6.22 13.55
N SER A 295 10.54 6.07 13.33
CA SER A 295 11.19 6.50 12.09
C SER A 295 10.68 5.71 10.87
N PHE A 296 10.59 4.38 11.00
CA PHE A 296 10.09 3.52 9.92
C PHE A 296 8.61 3.77 9.63
N PHE A 297 7.80 4.01 10.67
CA PHE A 297 6.40 4.39 10.50
C PHE A 297 6.25 5.62 9.59
N HIS A 298 6.93 6.72 9.90
CA HIS A 298 6.89 7.92 9.07
C HIS A 298 7.47 7.68 7.67
N PHE A 299 8.51 6.85 7.55
CA PHE A 299 9.05 6.46 6.24
C PHE A 299 8.02 5.73 5.38
N MET A 300 7.25 4.79 5.96
CA MET A 300 6.15 4.14 5.24
C MET A 300 5.10 5.13 4.77
N PHE A 301 4.73 6.13 5.58
CA PHE A 301 3.79 7.18 5.17
C PHE A 301 4.33 8.08 4.06
N ALA A 302 5.64 8.35 4.03
CA ALA A 302 6.28 9.05 2.92
C ALA A 302 6.23 8.23 1.62
N LEU A 303 6.45 6.91 1.69
CA LEU A 303 6.28 6.02 0.53
C LEU A 303 4.81 5.95 0.09
N ALA A 304 3.89 5.92 1.05
CA ALA A 304 2.45 5.92 0.80
C ALA A 304 2.00 7.20 0.07
N SER A 305 2.53 8.37 0.44
CA SER A 305 2.22 9.63 -0.25
C SER A 305 2.80 9.68 -1.67
N LEU A 306 3.99 9.10 -1.89
CA LEU A 306 4.58 8.95 -3.23
C LEU A 306 3.73 8.00 -4.11
N TYR A 307 3.25 6.89 -3.55
CA TYR A 307 2.32 5.99 -4.26
C TYR A 307 1.02 6.71 -4.67
N VAL A 308 0.38 7.43 -3.73
CA VAL A 308 -0.84 8.19 -4.00
C VAL A 308 -0.62 9.21 -5.10
N MET A 309 0.55 9.86 -5.12
CA MET A 309 0.91 10.79 -6.17
C MET A 309 0.93 10.12 -7.54
N MET A 310 1.66 9.01 -7.67
CA MET A 310 1.75 8.29 -8.94
C MET A 310 0.40 7.73 -9.39
N THR A 311 -0.43 7.23 -8.48
CA THR A 311 -1.77 6.73 -8.81
C THR A 311 -2.70 7.87 -9.27
N LEU A 312 -2.68 9.03 -8.61
CA LEU A 312 -3.51 10.18 -8.99
C LEU A 312 -3.07 10.86 -10.30
N THR A 313 -1.86 10.57 -10.77
CA THR A 313 -1.28 11.08 -12.03
C THR A 313 -1.24 9.98 -13.09
N ASN A 314 -1.90 8.84 -12.86
CA ASN A 314 -1.95 7.68 -13.76
C ASN A 314 -0.55 7.24 -14.24
N TRP A 315 0.45 7.34 -13.36
CA TRP A 315 1.84 6.98 -13.64
C TRP A 315 2.42 7.67 -14.88
N PHE A 316 1.86 8.82 -15.27
CA PHE A 316 2.21 9.51 -16.50
C PHE A 316 3.52 10.29 -16.37
N GLN A 317 4.26 10.40 -17.48
CA GLN A 317 5.45 11.25 -17.54
C GLN A 317 5.04 12.71 -17.67
N PRO A 318 5.54 13.64 -16.83
CA PRO A 318 5.36 15.06 -17.07
C PRO A 318 5.99 15.41 -18.43
N SER A 319 5.18 15.48 -19.49
CA SER A 319 5.64 15.92 -20.79
C SER A 319 5.84 17.42 -20.72
N ASP A 320 7.03 17.87 -21.04
CA ASP A 320 7.29 19.29 -21.27
C ASP A 320 6.40 19.76 -22.43
N ASP A 321 5.57 20.75 -22.12
CA ASP A 321 4.67 21.49 -23.01
C ASP A 321 3.20 20.98 -23.11
N PRO A 322 2.23 21.71 -22.53
CA PRO A 322 0.80 21.53 -22.77
C PRO A 322 0.39 21.60 -24.24
N LYS A 323 1.23 22.16 -25.13
CA LYS A 323 0.97 22.22 -26.57
C LYS A 323 1.04 20.86 -27.27
N ASN A 324 1.85 19.94 -26.76
CA ASN A 324 1.96 18.58 -27.31
C ASN A 324 0.73 17.70 -27.02
N LEU A 325 -0.17 18.16 -26.13
CA LEU A 325 -1.47 17.54 -25.88
C LEU A 325 -2.54 17.99 -26.88
N ILE A 326 -2.30 19.07 -27.63
CA ILE A 326 -3.23 19.59 -28.65
C ILE A 326 -2.87 19.07 -30.05
N GLU A 327 -1.58 18.80 -30.32
CA GLU A 327 -1.13 18.29 -31.63
C GLU A 327 -1.32 16.79 -31.86
N ASN A 328 -1.72 16.02 -30.83
CA ASN A 328 -2.00 14.59 -30.93
C ASN A 328 -3.49 14.23 -30.84
N ASN A 329 -4.39 15.21 -31.02
CA ASN A 329 -5.83 15.01 -31.11
C ASN A 329 -6.34 15.20 -32.54
#